data_AF-A0A561EIB9-F1
#
_entry.id   AF-A0A561EIB9-F1
#
_cell.length_a   1.000
_cell.length_b   1.000
_cell.length_c   1.000
_cell.angle_alpha   90.00
_cell.angle_beta   90.00
_cell.angle_gamma   90.00
#
_symmetry.space_group_name_H-M   'P 1'
#
loop_
_entity.id
_entity.type
_entity.pdbx_description
1 polymer ?
#
loop_
_entity_poly.entity_id
_entity_poly.type
_entity_poly.pdbx_seq_one_letter_code
_entity_poly.pdbx_strand_id
1 'polypeptide(L)' 'MAKTQVNLRMDEAIAEMARHAAETRHMPVNEYVAQLIRADNDQVRKVFLTGAQEVLDTYGGLIDSIEDAA' A
#
# COMPACT_ATOMS: atom_id res chain seq x y z
N MET A 1 -17.57 1.83 -10.29
CA MET A 1 -16.39 2.12 -11.13
C MET A 1 -16.06 0.88 -11.94
N ALA A 2 -15.85 1.01 -13.25
CA ALA A 2 -15.39 -0.12 -14.06
C ALA A 2 -13.97 -0.53 -13.64
N LYS A 3 -13.66 -1.83 -13.68
CA LYS A 3 -12.30 -2.31 -13.39
C LYS A 3 -11.38 -1.87 -14.53
N THR A 4 -10.29 -1.17 -14.21
CA THR A 4 -9.24 -0.83 -15.18
C THR A 4 -8.38 -2.08 -15.42
N GLN A 5 -8.23 -2.48 -16.68
CA GLN A 5 -7.33 -3.58 -17.05
C GLN A 5 -5.88 -3.08 -17.10
N VAL A 6 -4.99 -3.76 -16.38
CA VAL A 6 -3.54 -3.50 -16.40
C VAL A 6 -2.87 -4.75 -16.97
N ASN A 7 -2.10 -4.60 -18.05
CA ASN A 7 -1.35 -5.70 -18.64
C ASN A 7 0.01 -5.82 -17.92
N LEU A 8 0.11 -6.72 -16.95
CA LEU A 8 1.37 -7.03 -16.27
C LEU A 8 2.12 -8.14 -17.03
N ARG A 9 3.37 -7.87 -17.40
CA ARG A 9 4.32 -8.90 -17.83
C ARG A 9 5.17 -9.26 -16.62
N MET A 10 5.31 -10.56 -16.37
CA MET A 10 6.12 -11.08 -15.26
C MET A 10 6.81 -12.36 -15.72
N ASP A 11 7.87 -12.72 -15.02
CA ASP A 11 8.58 -13.98 -15.26
C ASP A 11 7.67 -15.17 -14.98
N GLU A 12 7.89 -16.25 -15.74
CA GLU A 12 7.08 -17.47 -15.66
C GLU A 12 7.05 -18.04 -14.24
N ALA A 13 8.19 -18.11 -13.56
CA ALA A 13 8.28 -18.58 -12.18
C ALA A 13 7.41 -17.73 -11.22
N ILE A 14 7.36 -16.41 -11.41
CA ILE A 14 6.53 -15.52 -10.60
C ILE A 14 5.05 -15.73 -10.91
N ALA A 15 4.70 -15.90 -12.19
CA ALA A 15 3.33 -16.18 -12.60
C ALA A 15 2.81 -17.50 -12.02
N GLU A 16 3.62 -18.56 -12.01
CA GLU A 16 3.26 -19.84 -11.41
C GLU A 16 3.10 -19.73 -9.90
N MET A 17 4.00 -19.03 -9.20
CA MET A 17 3.83 -18.77 -7.77
C MET A 17 2.54 -17.99 -7.47
N ALA A 18 2.21 -16.99 -8.29
CA ALA A 18 0.97 -16.24 -8.14
C ALA A 18 -0.27 -17.10 -8.38
N ARG A 19 -0.23 -18.00 -9.38
CA ARG A 19 -1.31 -18.96 -9.65
C ARG A 19 -1.51 -19.91 -8.49
N HIS A 20 -0.45 -20.57 -8.04
CA HIS A 20 -0.51 -21.52 -6.94
C HIS A 20 -1.02 -20.87 -5.64
N ALA A 21 -0.55 -19.66 -5.34
CA ALA A 21 -0.99 -18.90 -4.17
C ALA A 21 -2.48 -18.49 -4.26
N ALA A 22 -2.96 -18.14 -5.45
CA ALA A 22 -4.36 -17.80 -5.69
C ALA A 22 -5.26 -19.05 -5.60
N GLU A 23 -4.80 -20.18 -6.16
CA GLU A 23 -5.49 -21.47 -6.12
C GLU A 23 -5.65 -21.98 -4.69
N THR A 24 -4.58 -21.90 -3.88
CA THR A 24 -4.61 -22.25 -2.45
C THR A 24 -5.70 -21.46 -1.70
N ARG A 25 -5.93 -20.22 -2.11
CA ARG A 25 -6.92 -19.30 -1.50
C ARG A 25 -8.28 -19.33 -2.21
N HIS A 26 -8.48 -20.24 -3.17
CA HIS A 26 -9.71 -20.39 -3.95
C HIS A 26 -10.17 -19.08 -4.60
N MET A 27 -9.22 -18.33 -5.15
CA MET A 27 -9.49 -17.01 -5.73
C MET A 27 -8.83 -16.82 -7.09
N PRO A 28 -9.36 -15.92 -7.94
CA PRO A 28 -8.72 -15.55 -9.19
C PRO A 28 -7.34 -14.89 -8.98
N VAL A 29 -6.38 -15.18 -9.86
CA VAL A 29 -5.00 -14.64 -9.78
C VAL A 29 -4.97 -13.12 -9.83
N ASN A 30 -5.82 -12.51 -10.67
CA ASN A 30 -5.95 -11.06 -10.75
C ASN A 30 -6.43 -10.45 -9.42
N GLU A 31 -7.31 -11.13 -8.69
CA GLU A 31 -7.78 -10.68 -7.39
C GLU A 31 -6.70 -10.86 -6.33
N TYR A 32 -5.97 -11.98 -6.36
CA TYR A 32 -4.83 -12.20 -5.48
C TYR A 32 -3.76 -11.11 -5.63
N VAL A 33 -3.33 -10.84 -6.87
CA VAL A 33 -2.33 -9.80 -7.15
C VAL A 33 -2.84 -8.42 -6.74
N ALA A 34 -4.12 -8.11 -6.97
CA ALA A 34 -4.70 -6.85 -6.53
C ALA A 34 -4.69 -6.70 -5.00
N GLN A 35 -4.99 -7.77 -4.26
CA GLN A 35 -4.91 -7.76 -2.80
C GLN A 35 -3.47 -7.61 -2.31
N LEU A 36 -2.50 -8.27 -2.96
CA LEU A 36 -1.09 -8.14 -2.64
C LEU A 36 -0.62 -6.68 -2.81
N ILE A 37 -0.96 -6.04 -3.93
CA ILE A 37 -0.63 -4.64 -4.20
C ILE A 37 -1.30 -3.73 -3.17
N ARG A 38 -2.56 -3.98 -2.80
CA ARG A 38 -3.25 -3.17 -1.78
C ARG A 38 -2.59 -3.33 -0.41
N ALA A 39 -2.28 -4.54 0.01
CA ALA A 39 -1.66 -4.81 1.30
C ALA A 39 -0.28 -4.14 1.42
N ASP A 40 0.52 -4.19 0.34
CA ASP A 40 1.82 -3.53 0.26
C ASP A 40 1.68 -2.00 0.45
N ASN A 41 0.72 -1.37 -0.23
CA ASN A 41 0.46 0.06 -0.09
C ASN A 41 -0.14 0.46 1.27
N ASP A 42 -0.95 -0.40 1.89
CA ASP A 42 -1.51 -0.15 3.22
C ASP A 42 -0.41 -0.08 4.28
N GLN A 43 0.62 -0.92 4.17
CA GLN A 43 1.77 -0.90 5.08
C GLN A 43 2.59 0.38 4.92
N VAL A 44 2.86 0.79 3.67
CA VAL A 44 3.56 2.06 3.39
C VAL A 44 2.76 3.25 3.93
N ARG A 45 1.43 3.26 3.72
CA ARG A 45 0.56 4.30 4.28
C ARG A 45 0.63 4.33 5.81
N LYS A 46 0.60 3.17 6.46
CA LYS A 46 0.69 3.09 7.92
C LYS A 46 2.02 3.64 8.43
N VAL A 47 3.14 3.24 7.83
CA VAL A 47 4.47 3.74 8.19
C VAL A 47 4.56 5.25 8.00
N PHE A 48 4.04 5.76 6.88
CA PHE A 48 4.00 7.19 6.59
C PHE A 48 3.19 7.97 7.65
N LEU A 49 1.98 7.50 7.98
CA LEU A 49 1.13 8.15 8.99
C LEU A 49 1.78 8.10 10.38
N THR A 50 2.43 7.00 10.75
CA THR A 50 3.19 6.92 12.01
C THR A 50 4.33 7.93 12.04
N GLY A 51 5.11 8.05 10.95
CA GLY A 51 6.18 9.04 10.88
C GLY A 51 5.67 10.49 10.90
N ALA A 52 4.56 10.77 10.21
CA ALA A 52 3.92 12.07 10.26
C ALA A 52 3.42 12.41 11.68
N GLN A 53 2.86 11.44 12.40
CA GLN A 53 2.47 11.62 13.80
C GLN A 53 3.68 11.93 14.69
N GLU A 54 4.80 11.23 14.52
CA GLU A 54 6.02 11.48 15.29
C GLU A 54 6.58 12.89 15.06
N VAL A 55 6.49 13.39 13.82
CA VAL A 55 6.86 14.78 13.49
C VAL A 55 5.93 15.77 14.18
N LEU A 56 4.62 15.54 14.16
CA LEU A 56 3.65 16.40 14.85
C LEU A 56 3.83 16.34 16.38
N ASP A 57 4.16 15.18 16.94
CA ASP A 57 4.39 15.05 18.38
C ASP A 57 5.69 15.78 18.79
N THR A 58 6.72 15.72 17.95
CA THR A 58 8.04 16.31 18.23
C THR A 58 8.07 17.81 17.96
N TYR A 59 7.42 18.25 16.88
CA TYR A 59 7.49 19.62 16.36
C TYR A 59 6.15 20.35 16.37
N GLY A 60 5.07 19.75 16.85
CA GLY A 60 3.74 20.35 16.89
C GLY A 60 3.74 21.69 17.62
N GLY A 61 4.38 21.76 18.79
CA GLY A 61 4.51 23.03 19.50
C GLY A 61 5.34 24.10 18.76
N LEU A 62 6.30 23.69 17.92
CA LEU A 62 7.04 24.62 17.05
C LEU A 62 6.15 25.09 15.89
N ILE A 63 5.40 24.18 15.26
CA ILE A 63 4.49 24.48 14.16
C ILE A 63 3.38 25.43 14.64
N ASP A 64 2.75 25.13 15.77
CA ASP A 64 1.72 25.98 16.40
C ASP A 64 2.28 27.37 16.72
N SER A 65 3.50 27.46 17.23
CA SER A 65 4.14 28.76 17.52
C SER A 65 4.46 29.59 16.28
N ILE A 66 4.67 28.94 15.13
CA ILE A 66 4.90 29.62 13.84
C ILE A 66 3.56 30.06 13.24
N GLU A 67 2.50 29.27 13.38
CA GLU A 67 1.15 29.61 12.92
C GLU A 67 0.56 30.77 13.72
N ASP A 68 0.74 30.79 15.05
CA ASP A 68 0.31 31.90 15.91
C ASP A 68 1.11 33.20 15.67
N ALA A 69 2.29 33.11 15.05
CA ALA A 69 3.15 34.24 14.73
C ALA A 69 2.95 34.80 13.30
N ALA A 70 2.11 34.15 12.47
CA ALA A 70 1.80 34.54 11.10
C ALA A 70 0.50 35.35 10.98
#